data_AF-A0A4Q4D7V6-F1
#
_entry.id   AF-A0A4Q4D7V6-F1
#
_cell.length_a   1.000
_cell.length_b   1.000
_cell.length_c   1.000
_cell.angle_alpha   90.00
_cell.angle_beta   90.00
_cell.angle_gamma   90.00
#
_symmetry.space_group_name_H-M   'P 1'
#
loop_
_entity.id
_entity.type
_entity.pdbx_description
1 polymer ?
#
loop_
_entity_poly.entity_id
_entity_poly.type
_entity_poly.pdbx_seq_one_letter_code
_entity_poly.pdbx_strand_id
1 'polypeptide(L)'
;MSKTNAGNFFEDFTVGQVLEHATPRTVTEGDRALYGAIYPTRFSIPSSAAFAASVGLDPHPVEELIAFHVAFGKTVPDVSLNAVANLGYAELRFHRPVLPGDTLSTRSEVIGLKQNSNGKSGVVYVRSTATNQRGEVAIDWVRWVMVHKRDQSLPAPETVVPELAPAVEPADLVIPEGLDFTGYDVVAAGEPHRFDDYEVGEKIDHVDGVTLTDSEHQQATRLWQNTAKVHFNVEARPDGNRL
;
A
#
# COMPACT_ATOMS: atom_id res chain seq x y z
N MET A 1 -28.68 5.43 -15.79
CA MET A 1 -27.42 5.23 -15.04
C MET A 1 -26.31 5.96 -15.76
N SER A 2 -25.49 6.73 -15.03
CA SER A 2 -24.30 7.37 -15.60
C SER A 2 -23.33 6.33 -16.13
N LYS A 3 -22.58 6.65 -17.19
CA LYS A 3 -21.49 5.82 -17.73
C LYS A 3 -20.15 6.08 -17.02
N THR A 4 -20.11 7.01 -16.07
CA THR A 4 -18.93 7.33 -15.25
C THR A 4 -19.07 6.73 -13.84
N ASN A 5 -17.92 6.36 -13.24
CA ASN A 5 -17.85 5.95 -11.83
C ASN A 5 -17.49 7.17 -10.96
N ALA A 6 -18.37 7.54 -10.05
CA ALA A 6 -18.17 8.66 -9.12
C ALA A 6 -17.40 8.27 -7.85
N GLY A 7 -17.07 6.99 -7.68
CA GLY A 7 -16.60 6.40 -6.42
C GLY A 7 -17.71 6.35 -5.37
N ASN A 8 -17.43 5.68 -4.26
CA ASN A 8 -18.35 5.62 -3.13
C ASN A 8 -18.20 6.84 -2.22
N PHE A 9 -19.31 7.25 -1.61
CA PHE A 9 -19.36 8.16 -0.48
C PHE A 9 -19.64 7.35 0.79
N PHE A 10 -19.52 7.98 1.96
CA PHE A 10 -19.61 7.27 3.24
C PHE A 10 -20.90 6.44 3.40
N GLU A 11 -22.04 6.97 2.96
CA GLU A 11 -23.36 6.30 3.00
C GLU A 11 -23.53 5.16 1.99
N ASP A 12 -22.62 5.01 1.02
CA ASP A 12 -22.68 3.94 0.02
C ASP A 12 -22.06 2.63 0.54
N PHE A 13 -21.36 2.67 1.68
CA PHE A 13 -20.72 1.50 2.28
C PHE A 13 -21.63 0.76 3.26
N THR A 14 -21.50 -0.57 3.30
CA THR A 14 -22.17 -1.43 4.30
C THR A 14 -21.15 -2.39 4.90
N VAL A 15 -21.20 -2.64 6.22
CA VAL A 15 -20.32 -3.64 6.87
C VAL A 15 -20.54 -5.03 6.26
N GLY A 16 -19.46 -5.74 5.95
CA GLY A 16 -19.45 -7.02 5.23
C GLY A 16 -19.52 -6.91 3.71
N GLN A 17 -19.64 -5.69 3.16
CA GLN A 17 -19.57 -5.47 1.72
C GLN A 17 -18.19 -5.81 1.18
N VAL A 18 -18.13 -6.63 0.14
CA VAL A 18 -16.91 -6.92 -0.62
C VAL A 18 -16.89 -6.11 -1.91
N LEU A 19 -15.80 -5.40 -2.13
CA LEU A 19 -15.50 -4.61 -3.32
C LEU A 19 -14.44 -5.34 -4.14
N GLU A 20 -14.83 -5.88 -5.30
CA GLU A 20 -13.89 -6.43 -6.28
C GLU A 20 -13.34 -5.29 -7.15
N HIS A 21 -12.05 -4.97 -6.99
CA HIS A 21 -11.48 -3.80 -7.65
C HIS A 21 -11.09 -4.10 -9.09
N ALA A 22 -11.33 -3.12 -9.97
CA ALA A 22 -10.96 -3.23 -11.37
C ALA A 22 -9.42 -3.21 -11.57
N THR A 23 -9.01 -3.44 -12.82
CA THR A 23 -7.60 -3.34 -13.29
C THR A 23 -6.64 -4.28 -12.56
N PRO A 24 -6.76 -5.61 -12.72
CA PRO A 24 -5.67 -6.51 -12.36
C PRO A 24 -4.38 -6.08 -13.07
N ARG A 25 -3.24 -6.14 -12.37
CA ARG A 25 -1.98 -5.55 -12.85
C ARG A 25 -0.82 -6.53 -12.72
N THR A 26 -0.26 -6.90 -13.86
CA THR A 26 1.01 -7.64 -13.96
C THR A 26 2.16 -6.76 -13.53
N VAL A 27 2.94 -7.15 -12.53
CA VAL A 27 4.19 -6.48 -12.11
C VAL A 27 5.33 -6.92 -13.04
N THR A 28 6.23 -6.01 -13.40
CA THR A 28 7.27 -6.23 -14.40
C THR A 28 8.61 -5.64 -13.96
N GLU A 29 9.68 -5.97 -14.71
CA GLU A 29 10.99 -5.32 -14.57
C GLU A 29 10.93 -3.81 -14.80
N GLY A 30 10.01 -3.33 -15.65
CA GLY A 30 9.80 -1.91 -15.86
C GLY A 30 9.27 -1.19 -14.61
N ASP A 31 8.47 -1.88 -13.80
CA ASP A 31 7.98 -1.33 -12.53
C ASP A 31 9.14 -1.18 -11.53
N ARG A 32 10.04 -2.18 -11.45
CA ARG A 32 11.28 -2.11 -10.65
C ARG A 32 12.17 -0.94 -11.09
N ALA A 33 12.46 -0.86 -12.38
CA ALA A 33 13.35 0.17 -12.93
C ALA A 33 12.81 1.59 -12.66
N LEU A 34 11.51 1.82 -12.88
CA LEU A 34 10.90 3.12 -12.64
C LEU A 34 10.80 3.43 -11.14
N TYR A 35 10.53 2.44 -10.29
CA TYR A 35 10.53 2.64 -8.84
C TYR A 35 11.92 3.07 -8.33
N GLY A 36 12.99 2.37 -8.72
CA GLY A 36 14.36 2.76 -8.36
C GLY A 36 14.84 4.09 -8.95
N ALA A 37 14.19 4.59 -10.00
CA ALA A 37 14.46 5.93 -10.54
C ALA A 37 13.73 7.04 -9.75
N ILE A 38 12.60 6.73 -9.12
CA ILE A 38 11.80 7.68 -8.33
C ILE A 38 12.26 7.72 -6.88
N TYR A 39 12.54 6.56 -6.31
CA TYR A 39 13.00 6.41 -4.94
C TYR A 39 14.50 6.09 -4.95
N PRO A 40 15.34 6.77 -4.14
CA PRO A 40 16.77 6.50 -4.08
C PRO A 40 17.09 5.21 -3.29
N THR A 41 16.33 4.14 -3.51
CA THR A 41 16.54 2.82 -2.89
C THR A 41 17.83 2.19 -3.41
N ARG A 42 18.63 1.64 -2.50
CA ARG A 42 19.88 0.92 -2.81
C ARG A 42 19.99 -0.41 -2.07
N PHE A 43 18.87 -0.95 -1.59
CA PHE A 43 18.87 -2.28 -0.98
C PHE A 43 19.37 -3.32 -1.98
N SER A 44 20.34 -4.14 -1.57
CA SER A 44 21.07 -5.05 -2.46
C SER A 44 20.18 -6.14 -3.05
N ILE A 45 19.23 -6.67 -2.26
CA ILE A 45 18.28 -7.70 -2.69
C ILE A 45 17.48 -7.25 -3.92
N PRO A 46 16.67 -6.17 -3.88
CA PRO A 46 15.88 -5.74 -5.04
C PRO A 46 16.71 -5.12 -6.19
N SER A 47 17.99 -4.80 -5.95
CA SER A 47 18.88 -4.18 -6.94
C SER A 47 19.66 -5.18 -7.78
N SER A 48 19.94 -6.39 -7.27
CA SER A 48 20.85 -7.35 -7.90
C SER A 48 20.29 -8.76 -7.86
N ALA A 49 19.96 -9.30 -9.02
CA ALA A 49 19.54 -10.70 -9.15
C ALA A 49 20.60 -11.68 -8.65
N ALA A 50 21.89 -11.35 -8.83
CA ALA A 50 22.98 -12.17 -8.32
C ALA A 50 23.06 -12.14 -6.78
N PHE A 51 22.81 -10.98 -6.17
CA PHE A 51 22.77 -10.86 -4.71
C PHE A 51 21.54 -11.59 -4.15
N ALA A 52 20.36 -11.37 -4.73
CA ALA A 52 19.13 -12.07 -4.37
C ALA A 52 19.31 -13.60 -4.43
N ALA A 53 19.86 -14.12 -5.54
CA ALA A 53 20.15 -15.55 -5.68
C ALA A 53 21.17 -16.06 -4.63
N SER A 54 22.19 -15.25 -4.30
CA SER A 54 23.18 -15.62 -3.27
C SER A 54 22.60 -15.79 -1.86
N VAL A 55 21.43 -15.19 -1.59
CA VAL A 55 20.69 -15.36 -0.34
C VAL A 55 19.46 -16.25 -0.48
N GLY A 56 19.33 -16.98 -1.60
CA GLY A 56 18.24 -17.93 -1.83
C GLY A 56 16.96 -17.37 -2.45
N LEU A 57 16.98 -16.10 -2.90
CA LEU A 57 15.87 -15.45 -3.59
C LEU A 57 16.06 -15.49 -5.11
N ASP A 58 15.86 -16.67 -5.70
CA ASP A 58 15.77 -16.88 -7.15
C ASP A 58 14.45 -17.60 -7.47
N PRO A 59 13.51 -17.00 -8.21
CA PRO A 59 13.62 -15.74 -8.97
C PRO A 59 13.71 -14.46 -8.13
N HIS A 60 14.47 -13.48 -8.65
CA HIS A 60 14.72 -12.17 -8.04
C HIS A 60 13.42 -11.34 -7.87
N PRO A 61 12.94 -11.09 -6.63
CA PRO A 61 11.69 -10.39 -6.38
C PRO A 61 11.78 -8.87 -6.55
N VAL A 62 10.65 -8.21 -6.77
CA VAL A 62 10.59 -6.74 -6.68
C VAL A 62 10.60 -6.30 -5.21
N GLU A 63 10.96 -5.03 -4.95
CA GLU A 63 10.82 -4.44 -3.61
C GLU A 63 9.35 -4.48 -3.15
N GLU A 64 9.11 -4.83 -1.89
CA GLU A 64 7.79 -5.14 -1.33
C GLU A 64 6.80 -3.98 -1.47
N LEU A 65 7.30 -2.75 -1.33
CA LEU A 65 6.48 -1.55 -1.46
C LEU A 65 5.96 -1.32 -2.89
N ILE A 66 6.63 -1.84 -3.92
CA ILE A 66 6.09 -1.81 -5.30
C ILE A 66 4.76 -2.57 -5.34
N ALA A 67 4.74 -3.78 -4.79
CA ALA A 67 3.55 -4.61 -4.76
C ALA A 67 2.45 -3.99 -3.88
N PHE A 68 2.81 -3.44 -2.71
CA PHE A 68 1.86 -2.75 -1.84
C PHE A 68 1.22 -1.54 -2.55
N HIS A 69 2.01 -0.67 -3.18
CA HIS A 69 1.47 0.51 -3.84
C HIS A 69 0.60 0.16 -5.05
N VAL A 70 0.99 -0.85 -5.84
CA VAL A 70 0.15 -1.38 -6.93
C VAL A 70 -1.19 -1.88 -6.37
N ALA A 71 -1.17 -2.73 -5.35
CA ALA A 71 -2.39 -3.26 -4.71
C ALA A 71 -3.26 -2.15 -4.11
N PHE A 72 -2.67 -1.24 -3.34
CA PHE A 72 -3.34 -0.09 -2.74
C PHE A 72 -4.00 0.78 -3.80
N GLY A 73 -3.30 1.08 -4.89
CA GLY A 73 -3.80 1.88 -6.01
C GLY A 73 -5.08 1.32 -6.62
N LYS A 74 -5.27 -0.01 -6.59
CA LYS A 74 -6.49 -0.67 -7.10
C LYS A 74 -7.72 -0.32 -6.26
N THR A 75 -7.51 -0.13 -4.95
CA THR A 75 -8.61 0.16 -4.01
C THR A 75 -9.10 1.61 -4.11
N VAL A 76 -8.30 2.51 -4.68
CA VAL A 76 -8.57 3.95 -4.62
C VAL A 76 -9.88 4.36 -5.29
N PRO A 77 -10.21 3.92 -6.53
CA PRO A 77 -11.45 4.31 -7.18
C PRO A 77 -12.71 4.02 -6.34
N ASP A 78 -12.71 2.90 -5.63
CA ASP A 78 -13.90 2.41 -4.91
C ASP A 78 -13.91 2.79 -3.43
N VAL A 79 -12.75 2.90 -2.78
CA VAL A 79 -12.66 3.17 -1.33
C VAL A 79 -12.41 4.64 -1.02
N SER A 80 -11.49 5.29 -1.75
CA SER A 80 -10.92 6.57 -1.31
C SER A 80 -10.90 7.67 -2.37
N LEU A 81 -11.64 7.52 -3.47
CA LEU A 81 -11.76 8.58 -4.48
C LEU A 81 -12.39 9.86 -3.91
N ASN A 82 -13.29 9.71 -2.93
CA ASN A 82 -13.96 10.80 -2.21
C ASN A 82 -13.50 10.89 -0.74
N ALA A 83 -12.31 10.36 -0.43
CA ALA A 83 -11.73 10.47 0.90
C ALA A 83 -11.08 11.84 1.12
N VAL A 84 -11.20 12.34 2.36
CA VAL A 84 -10.46 13.49 2.89
C VAL A 84 -9.01 13.09 3.15
N ALA A 85 -8.83 11.95 3.84
CA ALA A 85 -7.53 11.47 4.28
C ALA A 85 -7.58 9.98 4.58
N ASN A 86 -6.43 9.32 4.41
CA ASN A 86 -6.17 8.03 5.04
C ASN A 86 -5.71 8.28 6.48
N LEU A 87 -6.37 7.64 7.44
CA LEU A 87 -6.18 7.92 8.87
C LEU A 87 -5.21 6.93 9.54
N GLY A 88 -4.95 5.79 8.91
CA GLY A 88 -3.96 4.83 9.39
C GLY A 88 -4.00 3.50 8.66
N TYR A 89 -3.11 2.61 9.09
CA TYR A 89 -2.95 1.24 8.61
C TYR A 89 -2.77 0.34 9.84
N ALA A 90 -3.18 -0.91 9.71
CA ALA A 90 -2.89 -1.97 10.68
C ALA A 90 -2.75 -3.30 9.93
N GLU A 91 -2.10 -4.28 10.55
CA GLU A 91 -2.07 -5.67 10.06
C GLU A 91 -1.59 -5.81 8.61
N LEU A 92 -0.66 -4.94 8.14
CA LEU A 92 -0.06 -5.06 6.81
C LEU A 92 0.90 -6.26 6.80
N ARG A 93 0.54 -7.29 6.04
CA ARG A 93 1.30 -8.54 5.94
C ARG A 93 1.70 -8.80 4.49
N PHE A 94 2.98 -9.09 4.28
CA PHE A 94 3.52 -9.62 3.04
C PHE A 94 3.61 -11.14 3.18
N HIS A 95 2.84 -11.87 2.37
CA HIS A 95 2.72 -13.32 2.47
C HIS A 95 3.66 -14.08 1.54
N ARG A 96 4.21 -13.39 0.55
CA ARG A 96 5.18 -13.92 -0.42
C ARG A 96 5.90 -12.78 -1.13
N PRO A 97 7.16 -12.99 -1.55
CA PRO A 97 7.81 -12.10 -2.49
C PRO A 97 6.99 -12.03 -3.79
N VAL A 98 6.83 -10.82 -4.33
CA VAL A 98 6.19 -10.63 -5.65
C VAL A 98 7.26 -10.63 -6.71
N LEU A 99 7.03 -11.40 -7.76
CA LEU A 99 8.00 -11.58 -8.84
C LEU A 99 7.58 -10.77 -10.07
N PRO A 100 8.54 -10.28 -10.87
CA PRO A 100 8.26 -9.86 -12.24
C PRO A 100 7.50 -10.98 -13.01
N GLY A 101 6.35 -10.64 -13.56
CA GLY A 101 5.41 -11.55 -14.22
C GLY A 101 4.18 -11.92 -13.38
N ASP A 102 4.21 -11.75 -12.05
CA ASP A 102 3.02 -11.97 -11.22
C ASP A 102 1.96 -10.89 -11.48
N THR A 103 0.69 -11.27 -11.45
CA THR A 103 -0.44 -10.37 -11.69
C THR A 103 -1.28 -10.22 -10.44
N LEU A 104 -1.32 -9.02 -9.88
CA LEU A 104 -2.05 -8.71 -8.67
C LEU A 104 -3.50 -8.29 -8.97
N SER A 105 -4.44 -8.92 -8.29
CA SER A 105 -5.85 -8.54 -8.22
C SER A 105 -6.20 -8.23 -6.76
N THR A 106 -6.92 -7.16 -6.49
CA THR A 106 -7.21 -6.71 -5.12
C THR A 106 -8.71 -6.66 -4.87
N ARG A 107 -9.13 -7.07 -3.68
CA ARG A 107 -10.48 -6.84 -3.16
C ARG A 107 -10.42 -6.18 -1.79
N SER A 108 -11.50 -5.51 -1.39
CA SER A 108 -11.64 -4.94 -0.05
C SER A 108 -12.95 -5.34 0.60
N GLU A 109 -12.90 -5.77 1.85
CA GLU A 109 -14.07 -5.96 2.70
C GLU A 109 -14.24 -4.77 3.64
N VAL A 110 -15.44 -4.20 3.71
CA VAL A 110 -15.78 -3.17 4.70
C VAL A 110 -15.97 -3.84 6.06
N ILE A 111 -15.06 -3.58 6.99
CA ILE A 111 -15.06 -4.20 8.33
C ILE A 111 -15.52 -3.25 9.44
N GLY A 112 -15.81 -1.99 9.11
CA GLY A 112 -16.28 -1.00 10.08
C GLY A 112 -16.71 0.31 9.45
N LEU A 113 -17.68 0.96 10.09
CA LEU A 113 -18.22 2.25 9.72
C LEU A 113 -18.46 3.08 10.98
N LYS A 114 -18.02 4.33 10.98
CA LYS A 114 -18.28 5.28 12.07
C LYS A 114 -18.51 6.67 11.51
N GLN A 115 -19.73 7.19 11.61
CA GLN A 115 -20.00 8.57 11.19
C GLN A 115 -19.30 9.56 12.14
N ASN A 116 -18.73 10.63 11.58
CA ASN A 116 -18.19 11.72 12.39
C ASN A 116 -19.32 12.57 13.00
N SER A 117 -19.07 13.16 14.17
CA SER A 117 -20.06 13.94 14.93
C SER A 117 -20.62 15.14 14.16
N ASN A 118 -19.87 15.70 13.21
CA ASN A 118 -20.32 16.81 12.37
C ASN A 118 -21.31 16.40 11.27
N GLY A 119 -21.55 15.11 11.05
CA GLY A 119 -22.48 14.58 10.05
C GLY A 119 -22.07 14.79 8.59
N LYS A 120 -20.87 15.32 8.31
CA LYS A 120 -20.38 15.64 6.95
C LYS A 120 -19.52 14.54 6.34
N SER A 121 -19.07 13.59 7.15
CA SER A 121 -18.13 12.52 6.78
C SER A 121 -18.25 11.36 7.75
N GLY A 122 -17.59 10.26 7.44
CA GLY A 122 -17.38 9.16 8.37
C GLY A 122 -16.11 8.39 8.07
N VAL A 123 -15.71 7.56 9.01
CA VAL A 123 -14.56 6.66 8.90
C VAL A 123 -15.04 5.32 8.37
N VAL A 124 -14.41 4.86 7.29
CA VAL A 124 -14.62 3.54 6.70
C VAL A 124 -13.36 2.71 6.96
N TYR A 125 -13.53 1.56 7.59
CA TYR A 125 -12.47 0.57 7.82
C TYR A 125 -12.59 -0.50 6.75
N VAL A 126 -11.51 -0.77 6.02
CA VAL A 126 -11.47 -1.84 5.03
C VAL A 126 -10.30 -2.78 5.30
N ARG A 127 -10.55 -4.08 5.15
CA ARG A 127 -9.50 -5.09 4.99
C ARG A 127 -9.34 -5.38 3.51
N SER A 128 -8.18 -5.04 2.97
CA SER A 128 -7.86 -5.28 1.57
C SER A 128 -6.96 -6.50 1.44
N THR A 129 -7.20 -7.31 0.42
CA THR A 129 -6.41 -8.50 0.11
C THR A 129 -6.03 -8.46 -1.37
N ALA A 130 -4.73 -8.52 -1.64
CA ALA A 130 -4.18 -8.70 -2.98
C ALA A 130 -3.79 -10.17 -3.19
N THR A 131 -4.25 -10.74 -4.29
CA THR A 131 -3.91 -12.11 -4.72
C THR A 131 -3.19 -12.08 -6.05
N ASN A 132 -2.35 -13.09 -6.29
CA ASN A 132 -1.70 -13.27 -7.60
C ASN A 132 -2.62 -14.04 -8.59
N GLN A 133 -2.13 -14.28 -9.80
CA GLN A 133 -2.82 -15.02 -10.86
C GLN A 133 -3.16 -16.49 -10.52
N ARG A 134 -2.56 -17.03 -9.44
CA ARG A 134 -2.81 -18.39 -8.94
C ARG A 134 -3.84 -18.40 -7.80
N GLY A 135 -4.41 -17.23 -7.46
CA GLY A 135 -5.36 -17.07 -6.36
C GLY A 135 -4.70 -17.05 -4.98
N GLU A 136 -3.38 -16.95 -4.92
CA GLU A 136 -2.64 -16.99 -3.67
C GLU A 136 -2.52 -15.58 -3.09
N VAL A 137 -2.72 -15.43 -1.78
CA VAL A 137 -2.59 -14.12 -1.11
C VAL A 137 -1.14 -13.65 -1.18
N ALA A 138 -0.94 -12.48 -1.76
CA ALA A 138 0.34 -11.81 -1.82
C ALA A 138 0.51 -10.84 -0.64
N ILE A 139 -0.50 -10.00 -0.41
CA ILE A 139 -0.50 -8.96 0.61
C ILE A 139 -1.91 -8.83 1.16
N ASP A 140 -2.05 -8.65 2.48
CA ASP A 140 -3.27 -8.09 3.06
C ASP A 140 -2.96 -7.00 4.08
N TRP A 141 -3.92 -6.11 4.31
CA TRP A 141 -3.81 -5.05 5.29
C TRP A 141 -5.18 -4.51 5.67
N VAL A 142 -5.23 -3.85 6.82
CA VAL A 142 -6.35 -2.98 7.20
C VAL A 142 -5.93 -1.52 7.02
N ARG A 143 -6.84 -0.70 6.50
CA ARG A 143 -6.74 0.75 6.56
C ARG A 143 -8.08 1.38 6.89
N TRP A 144 -8.04 2.60 7.39
CA TRP A 144 -9.26 3.38 7.58
C TRP A 144 -9.12 4.78 7.02
N VAL A 145 -10.19 5.22 6.37
CA VAL A 145 -10.24 6.48 5.61
C VAL A 145 -11.39 7.33 6.07
N MET A 146 -11.19 8.65 6.12
CA MET A 146 -12.29 9.60 6.29
C MET A 146 -12.90 9.88 4.93
N VAL A 147 -14.17 9.53 4.73
CA VAL A 147 -14.89 9.70 3.46
C VAL A 147 -16.00 10.72 3.62
N HIS A 148 -16.16 11.60 2.64
CA HIS A 148 -17.25 12.56 2.61
C HIS A 148 -18.61 11.86 2.50
N LYS A 149 -19.65 12.48 3.08
CA LYS A 149 -21.02 12.17 2.73
C LYS A 149 -21.44 12.97 1.49
N ARG A 150 -22.22 12.34 0.61
CA ARG A 150 -22.86 13.03 -0.53
C ARG A 150 -24.11 13.75 -0.06
N ASP A 151 -24.95 13.07 0.72
CA ASP A 151 -26.16 13.61 1.34
C ASP A 151 -26.04 13.58 2.87
N GLN A 152 -25.85 14.76 3.45
CA GLN A 152 -25.69 14.93 4.90
C GLN A 152 -26.99 14.69 5.68
N SER A 153 -28.14 14.64 5.01
CA SER A 153 -29.45 14.39 5.64
C SER A 153 -29.72 12.92 5.93
N LEU A 154 -29.01 12.00 5.25
CA LEU A 154 -29.16 10.57 5.47
C LEU A 154 -28.75 10.16 6.90
N PRO A 155 -29.42 9.18 7.52
CA PRO A 155 -29.08 8.72 8.85
C PRO A 155 -27.66 8.13 8.90
N ALA A 156 -27.06 8.12 10.09
CA ALA A 156 -25.81 7.40 10.31
C ALA A 156 -26.06 5.89 10.19
N PRO A 157 -25.15 5.11 9.57
CA PRO A 157 -25.18 3.67 9.69
C PRO A 157 -24.90 3.25 11.13
N GLU A 158 -25.20 1.99 11.45
CA GLU A 158 -24.76 1.39 12.71
C GLU A 158 -23.25 1.53 12.86
N THR A 159 -22.79 1.98 14.03
CA THR A 159 -21.37 2.19 14.27
C THR A 159 -20.71 0.86 14.60
N VAL A 160 -19.75 0.48 13.77
CA VAL A 160 -18.88 -0.68 13.97
C VAL A 160 -17.44 -0.20 13.84
N VAL A 161 -16.66 -0.36 14.91
CA VAL A 161 -15.22 -0.08 14.92
C VAL A 161 -14.53 -1.40 15.20
N PRO A 162 -13.73 -1.96 14.26
CA PRO A 162 -13.05 -3.21 14.49
C PRO A 162 -11.96 -3.03 15.54
N GLU A 163 -11.74 -4.06 16.35
CA GLU A 163 -10.50 -4.20 17.12
C GLU A 163 -9.39 -4.58 16.14
N LEU A 164 -8.28 -3.84 16.17
CA LEU A 164 -7.13 -4.04 15.29
C LEU A 164 -5.91 -4.38 16.13
N ALA A 165 -5.09 -5.32 15.65
CA ALA A 165 -3.85 -5.66 16.32
C ALA A 165 -2.90 -4.43 16.38
N PRO A 166 -2.22 -4.20 17.52
CA PRO A 166 -1.30 -3.06 17.66
C PRO A 166 -0.04 -3.21 16.80
N ALA A 167 0.32 -4.45 16.43
CA ALA A 167 1.41 -4.80 15.54
C ALA A 167 1.10 -6.16 14.88
N VAL A 168 1.83 -6.48 13.81
CA VAL A 168 1.89 -7.86 13.30
C VAL A 168 2.85 -8.63 14.21
N GLU A 169 2.38 -9.75 14.78
CA GLU A 169 3.19 -10.56 15.68
C GLU A 169 4.33 -11.26 14.91
N PRO A 170 5.51 -11.48 15.52
CA PRO A 170 6.63 -12.16 14.85
C PRO A 170 6.26 -13.54 14.29
N ALA A 171 5.37 -14.27 14.96
CA ALA A 171 4.89 -15.58 14.51
C ALA A 171 4.02 -15.52 13.24
N ASP A 172 3.53 -14.33 12.89
CA ASP A 172 2.73 -14.06 11.70
C ASP A 172 3.56 -13.57 10.50
N LEU A 173 4.85 -13.28 10.70
CA LEU A 173 5.77 -12.89 9.64
C LEU A 173 6.13 -14.09 8.77
N VAL A 174 6.09 -13.90 7.46
CA VAL A 174 6.49 -14.94 6.51
C VAL A 174 7.97 -14.77 6.17
N ILE A 175 8.75 -15.82 6.43
CA ILE A 175 10.13 -15.94 5.97
C ILE A 175 10.10 -16.71 4.64
N PRO A 176 10.50 -16.10 3.51
CA PRO A 176 10.58 -16.79 2.23
C PRO A 176 11.38 -18.10 2.32
N GLU A 177 10.88 -19.13 1.66
CA GLU A 177 11.56 -20.42 1.59
C GLU A 177 12.92 -20.27 0.87
N GLY A 178 13.93 -20.98 1.38
CA GLY A 178 15.26 -21.03 0.75
C GLY A 178 16.22 -19.92 1.19
N LEU A 179 15.80 -18.98 2.04
CA LEU A 179 16.69 -17.93 2.55
C LEU A 179 17.91 -18.51 3.29
N ASP A 180 19.10 -18.09 2.86
CA ASP A 180 20.37 -18.42 3.51
C ASP A 180 21.29 -17.19 3.54
N PHE A 181 21.57 -16.69 4.74
CA PHE A 181 22.43 -15.53 4.97
C PHE A 181 23.85 -15.93 5.46
N THR A 182 24.20 -17.23 5.42
CA THR A 182 25.53 -17.72 5.87
C THR A 182 26.67 -17.07 5.09
N GLY A 183 26.49 -16.87 3.77
CA GLY A 183 27.45 -16.23 2.88
C GLY A 183 27.24 -14.73 2.65
N TYR A 184 26.50 -14.03 3.52
CA TYR A 184 26.05 -12.65 3.26
C TYR A 184 27.22 -11.66 3.09
N ASP A 185 27.33 -11.09 1.89
CA ASP A 185 28.35 -10.10 1.53
C ASP A 185 27.95 -8.70 2.03
N VAL A 186 28.53 -8.31 3.16
CA VAL A 186 28.30 -7.02 3.80
C VAL A 186 28.82 -5.83 2.98
N VAL A 187 29.82 -6.04 2.12
CA VAL A 187 30.35 -4.98 1.24
C VAL A 187 29.34 -4.70 0.13
N ALA A 188 28.80 -5.75 -0.49
CA ALA A 188 27.75 -5.61 -1.51
C ALA A 188 26.42 -5.13 -0.91
N ALA A 189 26.10 -5.49 0.33
CA ALA A 189 24.95 -4.97 1.06
C ALA A 189 25.09 -3.48 1.44
N GLY A 190 26.32 -3.00 1.57
CA GLY A 190 26.63 -1.61 1.93
C GLY A 190 26.56 -1.30 3.43
N GLU A 191 26.43 -2.32 4.28
CA GLU A 191 26.29 -2.18 5.72
C GLU A 191 26.97 -3.36 6.45
N PRO A 192 28.03 -3.12 7.26
CA PRO A 192 28.66 -4.16 8.08
C PRO A 192 27.82 -4.63 9.27
N HIS A 193 26.93 -3.80 9.83
CA HIS A 193 26.12 -4.14 10.99
C HIS A 193 25.00 -5.14 10.62
N ARG A 194 24.77 -6.13 11.48
CA ARG A 194 23.71 -7.14 11.40
C ARG A 194 22.73 -6.98 12.54
N PHE A 195 21.72 -7.86 12.58
CA PHE A 195 20.65 -7.81 13.58
C PHE A 195 21.15 -7.65 15.03
N ASP A 196 22.17 -8.42 15.42
CA ASP A 196 22.71 -8.40 16.79
C ASP A 196 23.52 -7.13 17.12
N ASP A 197 23.85 -6.31 16.14
CA ASP A 197 24.60 -5.07 16.32
C ASP A 197 23.69 -3.86 16.64
N TYR A 198 22.37 -3.98 16.41
CA TYR A 198 21.40 -2.93 16.70
C TYR A 198 20.90 -2.99 18.15
N GLU A 199 20.70 -1.83 18.78
CA GLU A 199 20.22 -1.73 20.16
C GLU A 199 18.76 -1.29 20.24
N VAL A 200 17.97 -1.93 21.11
CA VAL A 200 16.58 -1.52 21.35
C VAL A 200 16.55 -0.10 21.91
N GLY A 201 15.90 0.81 21.18
CA GLY A 201 15.78 2.22 21.53
C GLY A 201 16.85 3.13 20.90
N GLU A 202 17.77 2.55 20.11
CA GLU A 202 18.68 3.31 19.26
C GLU A 202 17.91 4.26 18.32
N LYS A 203 18.53 5.41 18.01
CA LYS A 203 17.99 6.39 17.08
C LYS A 203 19.01 6.62 15.97
N ILE A 204 18.55 6.40 14.74
CA ILE A 204 19.38 6.54 13.55
C ILE A 204 18.92 7.79 12.80
N ASP A 205 19.82 8.76 12.65
CA ASP A 205 19.63 9.88 11.74
C ASP A 205 20.09 9.43 10.35
N HIS A 206 19.17 9.39 9.38
CA HIS A 206 19.47 8.96 8.01
C HIS A 206 20.16 10.05 7.16
N VAL A 207 20.40 11.24 7.73
CA VAL A 207 21.21 12.36 7.19
C VAL A 207 20.67 13.01 5.92
N ASP A 208 20.41 12.24 4.87
CA ASP A 208 20.07 12.74 3.54
C ASP A 208 18.67 13.38 3.47
N GLY A 209 18.58 14.53 2.80
CA GLY A 209 17.32 15.18 2.45
C GLY A 209 17.03 15.02 0.96
N VAL A 210 15.80 14.63 0.62
CA VAL A 210 15.35 14.49 -0.77
C VAL A 210 14.23 15.51 -1.04
N THR A 211 14.40 16.33 -2.07
CA THR A 211 13.37 17.28 -2.49
C THR A 211 12.38 16.59 -3.41
N LEU A 212 11.09 16.59 -3.03
CA LEU A 212 10.02 16.03 -3.84
C LEU A 212 9.60 17.01 -4.94
N THR A 213 9.48 16.52 -6.18
CA THR A 213 8.92 17.31 -7.29
C THR A 213 7.55 16.80 -7.74
N ASP A 214 6.77 17.71 -8.34
CA ASP A 214 5.44 17.39 -8.88
C ASP A 214 5.47 16.25 -9.92
N SER A 215 6.50 16.23 -10.75
CA SER A 215 6.67 15.19 -11.77
C SER A 215 6.89 13.82 -11.18
N GLU A 216 7.72 13.71 -10.13
CA GLU A 216 8.09 12.42 -9.55
C GLU A 216 6.90 11.76 -8.86
N HIS A 217 6.21 12.48 -7.96
CA HIS A 217 5.09 11.89 -7.25
C HIS A 217 3.91 11.56 -8.18
N GLN A 218 3.66 12.38 -9.22
CA GLN A 218 2.62 12.08 -10.19
C GLN A 218 2.96 10.86 -11.05
N GLN A 219 4.23 10.70 -11.44
CA GLN A 219 4.69 9.51 -12.16
C GLN A 219 4.54 8.26 -11.30
N ALA A 220 4.97 8.31 -10.03
CA ALA A 220 4.76 7.22 -9.07
C ALA A 220 3.28 6.86 -8.95
N THR A 221 2.43 7.86 -8.73
CA THR A 221 0.98 7.66 -8.55
C THR A 221 0.34 7.04 -9.80
N ARG A 222 0.76 7.44 -11.00
CA ARG A 222 0.32 6.86 -12.28
C ARG A 222 0.82 5.43 -12.46
N LEU A 223 2.05 5.12 -12.06
CA LEU A 223 2.62 3.77 -12.11
C LEU A 223 1.75 2.76 -11.36
N TRP A 224 1.26 3.15 -10.19
CA TRP A 224 0.35 2.35 -9.37
C TRP A 224 -1.11 2.35 -9.88
N GLN A 225 -1.41 3.20 -10.86
CA GLN A 225 -2.76 3.53 -11.35
C GLN A 225 -3.69 3.96 -10.20
N ASN A 226 -3.14 4.72 -9.25
CA ASN A 226 -3.92 5.41 -8.22
C ASN A 226 -4.55 6.67 -8.85
N THR A 227 -5.86 6.85 -8.67
CA THR A 227 -6.63 7.92 -9.32
C THR A 227 -7.12 9.01 -8.36
N ALA A 228 -6.57 9.11 -7.15
CA ALA A 228 -6.96 10.15 -6.21
C ALA A 228 -6.66 11.55 -6.80
N LYS A 229 -7.70 12.37 -6.91
CA LYS A 229 -7.69 13.63 -7.68
C LYS A 229 -6.64 14.62 -7.17
N VAL A 230 -6.39 14.63 -5.87
CA VAL A 230 -5.47 15.56 -5.18
C VAL A 230 -4.02 15.41 -5.62
N HIS A 231 -3.63 14.28 -6.22
CA HIS A 231 -2.28 14.11 -6.76
C HIS A 231 -2.09 14.77 -8.12
N PHE A 232 -3.18 15.04 -8.86
CA PHE A 232 -3.10 15.46 -10.26
C PHE A 232 -3.73 16.83 -10.53
N ASN A 233 -4.67 17.26 -9.68
CA ASN A 233 -5.39 18.51 -9.85
C ASN A 233 -5.25 19.41 -8.62
N VAL A 234 -4.64 20.58 -8.79
CA VAL A 234 -4.46 21.60 -7.73
C VAL A 234 -5.78 22.15 -7.22
N GLU A 235 -6.81 22.19 -8.07
CA GLU A 235 -8.14 22.70 -7.72
C GLU A 235 -8.94 21.70 -6.87
N ALA A 236 -8.45 20.47 -6.74
CA ALA A 236 -9.11 19.46 -5.91
C ALA A 236 -8.94 19.74 -4.40
N ARG A 237 -8.01 20.64 -4.01
CA ARG A 237 -7.90 21.10 -2.62
C ARG A 237 -8.44 22.54 -2.47
N PRO A 238 -9.23 22.83 -1.43
CA PRO A 238 -9.76 24.17 -1.18
C PRO A 238 -8.71 25.26 -0.96
N ASP A 239 -7.50 24.87 -0.55
CA ASP A 239 -6.36 25.76 -0.27
C ASP A 239 -5.41 25.93 -1.48
N GLY A 240 -5.66 25.22 -2.59
CA GLY A 240 -4.86 25.32 -3.83
C GLY A 240 -3.42 24.80 -3.73
N ASN A 241 -3.02 24.23 -2.58
CA ASN A 241 -1.66 23.73 -2.37
C ASN A 241 -1.52 22.28 -2.87
N ARG A 242 -0.38 21.96 -3.49
CA ARG A 242 0.03 20.56 -3.71
C ARG A 242 0.77 20.07 -2.48
N LEU A 243 0.37 18.90 -2.00
CA LEU A 243 0.97 18.12 -0.91
C LEU A 243 1.35 18.94 0.32
#